data_AF-A0A1T5IKY6-F1
#
_entry.id   AF-A0A1T5IKY6-F1
#
_cell.length_a   1.000
_cell.length_b   1.000
_cell.length_c   1.000
_cell.angle_alpha   90.00
_cell.angle_beta   90.00
_cell.angle_gamma   90.00
#
_symmetry.space_group_name_H-M   'P 1'
#
loop_
_entity.id
_entity.type
_entity.pdbx_description
1 polymer ?
#
loop_
_entity_poly.entity_id
_entity_poly.type
_entity_poly.pdbx_seq_one_letter_code
_entity_poly.pdbx_strand_id
1 'polypeptide(L)'
;MIRHTTFAIRVLLGFYLLAVAYLCFGHFDSMSSVSPSFLGIPTDKIVHFMLFFPFPFLVYGAADRHNRRPWRSFWFVFVTFLAGCVIAMGTEIGQYFTRYRSADPKDFLADGIALLVSSIIVLCIDLYKQK
;
A
#
# COMPACT_ATOMS: atom_id res chain seq x y z
N MET A 1 21.54 6.26 -16.56
CA MET A 1 20.22 6.87 -16.30
C MET A 1 19.32 5.99 -15.43
N ILE A 2 19.20 4.68 -15.69
CA ILE A 2 18.32 3.73 -14.96
C ILE A 2 18.60 3.69 -13.43
N ARG A 3 19.88 3.70 -13.03
CA ARG A 3 20.31 3.58 -11.62
C ARG A 3 19.83 4.73 -10.70
N HIS A 4 19.69 5.95 -11.24
CA HIS A 4 19.22 7.11 -10.47
C HIS A 4 17.70 7.05 -10.24
N THR A 5 16.95 6.58 -11.24
CA THR A 5 15.49 6.41 -11.13
C THR A 5 15.13 5.36 -10.07
N THR A 6 15.82 4.23 -10.03
CA THR A 6 15.61 3.20 -9.00
C THR A 6 15.93 3.73 -7.59
N PHE A 7 17.01 4.51 -7.46
CA PHE A 7 17.37 5.12 -6.17
C PHE A 7 16.28 6.09 -5.69
N ALA A 8 15.79 6.96 -6.58
CA ALA A 8 14.70 7.87 -6.26
C ALA A 8 13.42 7.13 -5.83
N ILE A 9 13.06 6.02 -6.50
CA ILE A 9 11.89 5.21 -6.13
C ILE A 9 12.08 4.53 -4.77
N ARG A 10 13.29 4.07 -4.44
CA ARG A 10 13.57 3.50 -3.11
C ARG A 10 13.44 4.55 -2.01
N VAL A 11 13.93 5.77 -2.25
CA VAL A 11 13.76 6.90 -1.33
C VAL A 11 12.28 7.25 -1.18
N LEU A 12 11.53 7.30 -2.29
CA LEU A 12 10.08 7.51 -2.28
C LEU A 12 9.33 6.42 -1.51
N LEU A 13 9.70 5.15 -1.69
CA LEU A 13 9.13 4.04 -0.91
C LEU A 13 9.38 4.21 0.58
N GLY A 14 10.58 4.65 0.98
CA GLY A 14 10.89 4.96 2.38
C GLY A 14 10.00 6.08 2.94
N PHE A 15 9.90 7.21 2.23
CA PHE A 15 9.01 8.31 2.63
C PHE A 15 7.54 7.90 2.66
N TYR A 16 7.11 7.08 1.70
CA TYR A 16 5.77 6.52 1.65
C TYR A 16 5.47 5.68 2.90
N LEU A 17 6.37 4.77 3.31
CA LEU A 17 6.17 3.96 4.52
C LEU A 17 6.12 4.82 5.78
N LEU A 18 6.96 5.85 5.87
CA LEU A 18 6.90 6.83 6.97
C LEU A 18 5.58 7.61 6.98
N ALA A 19 5.09 8.00 5.80
CA ALA A 19 3.80 8.68 5.67
C ALA A 19 2.63 7.78 6.06
N VAL A 20 2.63 6.50 5.65
CA VAL A 20 1.63 5.51 6.09
C VAL A 20 1.64 5.37 7.61
N ALA A 21 2.81 5.17 8.22
CA ALA A 21 2.94 5.09 9.68
C ALA A 21 2.43 6.36 10.37
N TYR A 22 2.80 7.55 9.86
CA TYR A 22 2.34 8.82 10.40
C TYR A 22 0.83 9.01 10.28
N LEU A 23 0.21 8.60 9.16
CA LEU A 23 -1.23 8.74 8.95
C LEU A 23 -2.04 7.71 9.75
N CYS A 24 -1.53 6.49 9.90
CA CYS A 24 -2.17 5.45 10.71
C CYS A 24 -2.09 5.77 12.21
N PHE A 25 -0.95 6.25 12.71
CA PHE A 25 -0.74 6.51 14.14
C PHE A 25 -0.90 7.98 14.55
N GLY A 26 -1.02 8.91 13.61
CA GLY A 26 -1.19 10.32 13.89
C GLY A 26 -2.51 10.64 14.58
N HIS A 27 -2.49 11.64 15.44
CA HIS A 27 -3.64 12.16 16.17
C HIS A 27 -4.01 13.54 15.59
N PHE A 28 -5.23 13.66 15.04
CA PHE A 28 -5.62 14.79 14.18
C PHE A 28 -6.86 15.54 14.71
N ASP A 29 -6.97 15.69 16.03
CA ASP A 29 -8.13 16.27 16.73
C ASP A 29 -8.46 17.74 16.35
N SER A 30 -7.52 18.46 15.72
CA SER A 30 -7.70 19.86 15.33
C SER A 30 -8.07 20.07 13.85
N MET A 31 -8.35 19.01 13.08
CA MET A 31 -8.71 19.14 11.66
C MET A 31 -10.21 19.28 11.47
N SER A 32 -10.61 20.11 10.49
CA SER A 32 -12.01 20.27 10.09
C SER A 32 -12.66 18.93 9.77
N SER A 33 -13.89 18.71 10.25
CA SER A 33 -14.64 17.47 10.01
C SER A 33 -14.77 17.20 8.51
N VAL A 34 -14.11 16.15 8.03
CA VAL A 34 -14.28 15.63 6.66
C VAL A 34 -15.63 14.92 6.59
N SER A 35 -16.28 14.90 5.42
CA SER A 35 -17.51 14.13 5.23
C SER A 35 -17.31 12.70 5.74
N PRO A 36 -18.20 12.18 6.63
CA PRO A 36 -18.02 10.86 7.23
C PRO A 36 -18.11 9.73 6.19
N SER A 37 -18.76 10.02 5.05
CA SER A 37 -18.84 9.11 3.92
C SER A 37 -18.74 9.86 2.59
N PHE A 38 -18.29 9.15 1.57
CA PHE A 38 -18.29 9.59 0.19
C PHE A 38 -18.95 8.50 -0.66
N LEU A 39 -20.01 8.85 -1.40
CA LEU A 39 -20.80 7.89 -2.20
C LEU A 39 -21.29 6.67 -1.39
N GLY A 40 -21.64 6.88 -0.10
CA GLY A 40 -22.12 5.82 0.79
C GLY A 40 -21.02 4.92 1.39
N ILE A 41 -19.76 5.11 1.02
CA ILE A 41 -18.61 4.41 1.61
C ILE A 41 -18.02 5.29 2.72
N PRO A 42 -17.77 4.76 3.93
CA PRO A 42 -17.07 5.50 4.98
C PRO A 42 -15.71 5.99 4.50
N THR A 43 -15.39 7.26 4.81
CA THR A 43 -14.18 7.92 4.30
C THR A 43 -12.90 7.27 4.83
N ASP A 44 -12.94 6.65 6.02
CA ASP A 44 -11.80 5.91 6.57
C ASP A 44 -11.36 4.76 5.64
N LYS A 45 -12.30 3.99 5.09
CA LYS A 45 -12.03 2.83 4.22
C LYS A 45 -11.44 3.27 2.90
N ILE A 46 -11.89 4.42 2.39
CA ILE A 46 -11.33 5.02 1.18
C ILE A 46 -9.88 5.44 1.43
N VAL A 47 -9.60 6.07 2.57
CA VAL A 47 -8.24 6.47 2.95
C VAL A 47 -7.33 5.25 3.13
N HIS A 48 -7.79 4.20 3.82
CA HIS A 48 -7.07 2.93 3.97
C HIS A 48 -6.75 2.30 2.61
N PHE A 49 -7.74 2.21 1.73
CA PHE A 49 -7.53 1.76 0.36
C PHE A 49 -6.47 2.59 -0.38
N MET A 50 -6.58 3.93 -0.34
CA MET A 50 -5.63 4.83 -0.99
C MET A 50 -4.22 4.76 -0.39
N LEU A 51 -4.11 4.48 0.91
CA LEU A 51 -2.83 4.34 1.60
C LEU A 51 -2.09 3.12 1.10
N PHE A 52 -2.72 1.95 0.99
CA PHE A 52 -2.04 0.71 0.63
C PHE A 52 -1.97 0.43 -0.88
N PHE A 53 -2.80 1.07 -1.70
CA PHE A 53 -2.80 0.89 -3.16
C PHE A 53 -1.44 1.17 -3.84
N PRO A 54 -0.67 2.22 -3.48
CA PRO A 54 0.61 2.52 -4.12
C PRO A 54 1.72 1.50 -3.79
N PHE A 55 1.58 0.71 -2.72
CA PHE A 55 2.68 -0.11 -2.20
C PHE A 55 3.25 -1.09 -3.24
N PRO A 56 2.46 -1.95 -3.92
CA PRO A 56 3.04 -2.88 -4.90
C PRO A 56 3.71 -2.20 -6.08
N PHE A 57 3.24 -1.02 -6.51
CA PHE A 57 3.87 -0.24 -7.58
C PHE A 57 5.24 0.29 -7.17
N LEU A 58 5.34 0.84 -5.95
CA LEU A 58 6.59 1.36 -5.42
C LEU A 58 7.62 0.25 -5.22
N VAL A 59 7.20 -0.91 -4.70
CA VAL A 59 8.07 -2.08 -4.55
C VAL A 59 8.56 -2.59 -5.91
N TYR A 60 7.66 -2.70 -6.89
CA TYR A 60 8.02 -3.10 -8.25
C TYR A 60 9.03 -2.15 -8.90
N GLY A 61 8.83 -0.84 -8.78
CA GLY A 61 9.78 0.17 -9.28
C GLY A 61 11.11 0.18 -8.52
N ALA A 62 11.10 -0.08 -7.21
CA ALA A 62 12.31 -0.12 -6.38
C ALA A 62 13.21 -1.35 -6.66
N ALA A 63 12.60 -2.45 -7.12
CA ALA A 63 13.29 -3.71 -7.37
C ALA A 63 14.11 -3.74 -8.68
N ASP A 64 13.96 -2.74 -9.57
CA ASP A 64 14.65 -2.65 -10.87
C ASP A 64 14.66 -3.97 -11.66
N ARG A 65 13.53 -4.68 -11.63
CA ARG A 65 13.45 -6.01 -12.23
C ARG A 65 13.00 -5.93 -13.68
N HIS A 66 13.87 -6.40 -14.58
CA HIS A 66 13.51 -6.87 -15.90
C HIS A 66 13.44 -8.40 -15.89
N ASN A 67 12.31 -8.92 -15.42
CA ASN A 67 12.12 -10.37 -15.35
C ASN A 67 11.64 -10.86 -16.70
N ARG A 68 12.35 -11.80 -17.35
CA ARG A 68 11.93 -12.38 -18.65
C ARG A 68 11.12 -13.67 -18.52
N ARG A 69 10.66 -14.01 -17.31
CA ARG A 69 9.95 -15.27 -17.04
C ARG A 69 8.68 -15.02 -16.21
N PRO A 70 7.49 -15.39 -16.71
CA PRO A 70 6.21 -15.05 -16.09
C PRO A 70 6.05 -15.63 -14.68
N TRP A 71 6.56 -16.84 -14.44
CA TRP A 71 6.50 -17.49 -13.13
C TRP A 71 7.26 -16.72 -12.03
N ARG A 72 8.41 -16.12 -12.37
CA ARG A 72 9.18 -15.33 -11.41
C ARG A 72 8.48 -14.01 -11.09
N SER A 73 7.69 -13.49 -12.02
CA SER A 73 6.87 -12.28 -11.89
C SER A 73 5.72 -12.52 -10.93
N PHE A 74 5.03 -13.67 -11.11
CA PHE A 74 3.99 -14.12 -10.18
C PHE A 74 4.50 -14.20 -8.74
N TRP A 75 5.60 -14.91 -8.49
CA TRP A 75 6.15 -15.04 -7.13
C TRP A 75 6.60 -13.71 -6.54
N PHE A 76 7.17 -12.82 -7.36
CA PHE A 76 7.56 -11.49 -6.89
C PHE A 76 6.36 -10.68 -6.42
N VAL A 77 5.31 -10.63 -7.24
CA VAL A 77 4.07 -9.93 -6.90
C VAL A 77 3.39 -10.58 -5.70
N PHE A 78 3.37 -11.91 -5.63
CA PHE A 78 2.79 -12.64 -4.50
C PHE A 78 3.51 -12.33 -3.18
N VAL A 79 4.85 -12.35 -3.17
CA VAL A 79 5.63 -11.98 -1.97
C VAL A 79 5.41 -10.50 -1.61
N THR A 80 5.32 -9.62 -2.61
CA THR A 80 5.00 -8.20 -2.40
C THR A 80 3.62 -8.04 -1.76
N PHE A 81 2.60 -8.72 -2.27
CA PHE A 81 1.26 -8.73 -1.70
C PHE A 81 1.29 -9.18 -0.22
N LEU A 82 1.93 -10.31 0.08
CA LEU A 82 2.05 -10.80 1.45
C LEU A 82 2.77 -9.82 2.38
N ALA A 83 3.86 -9.21 1.91
CA ALA A 83 4.57 -8.18 2.67
C ALA A 83 3.67 -6.97 2.95
N GLY A 84 2.87 -6.54 1.98
CA GLY A 84 1.88 -5.49 2.15
C GLY A 84 0.82 -5.86 3.19
N CYS A 85 0.30 -7.08 3.16
CA CYS A 85 -0.68 -7.55 4.14
C CYS A 85 -0.10 -7.59 5.56
N VAL A 86 1.17 -7.98 5.71
CA VAL A 86 1.86 -7.94 7.02
C VAL A 86 1.97 -6.50 7.53
N ILE A 87 2.31 -5.54 6.66
CA ILE A 87 2.37 -4.12 7.03
C ILE A 87 0.98 -3.60 7.43
N ALA A 88 -0.06 -3.88 6.64
CA ALA A 88 -1.45 -3.47 6.93
C ALA A 88 -1.97 -4.06 8.25
N MET A 89 -1.69 -5.34 8.49
CA MET A 89 -2.02 -5.98 9.77
C MET A 89 -1.26 -5.33 10.92
N GLY A 90 0.01 -4.98 10.71
CA GLY A 90 0.84 -4.29 11.69
C GLY A 90 0.31 -2.89 12.03
N THR A 91 -0.20 -2.14 11.05
CA THR A 91 -0.81 -0.82 11.28
C THR A 91 -2.11 -0.93 12.07
N GLU A 92 -2.98 -1.88 11.76
CA GLU A 92 -4.22 -2.13 12.49
C GLU A 92 -3.97 -2.56 13.95
N ILE A 93 -3.07 -3.52 14.15
CA ILE A 93 -2.67 -3.96 15.48
C ILE A 93 -2.04 -2.79 16.25
N GLY A 94 -1.20 -1.99 15.60
CA GLY A 94 -0.63 -0.80 16.23
C GLY A 94 -1.68 0.22 16.65
N GLN A 95 -2.70 0.44 15.80
CA GLN A 95 -3.79 1.36 16.10
C GLN A 95 -4.64 0.87 17.27
N TYR A 96 -4.83 -0.44 17.42
CA TYR A 96 -5.47 -1.03 18.60
C TYR A 96 -4.80 -0.64 19.93
N PHE A 97 -3.48 -0.45 19.93
CA PHE A 97 -2.75 0.01 21.12
C PHE A 97 -2.84 1.52 21.37
N THR A 98 -3.35 2.29 20.40
CA THR A 98 -3.57 3.73 20.59
C THR A 98 -4.93 3.99 21.24
N ARG A 99 -4.99 4.88 22.23
CA ARG A 99 -6.25 5.17 22.97
C ARG A 99 -7.23 6.05 22.19
N TYR A 100 -6.83 6.55 21.02
CA TYR A 100 -7.58 7.52 20.20
C TYR A 100 -7.94 7.02 18.80
N ARG A 101 -7.57 5.78 18.43
CA ARG A 101 -8.04 5.12 17.21
C ARG A 101 -8.75 3.82 17.56
N SER A 102 -9.81 3.52 16.83
CA SER A 102 -10.42 2.20 16.81
C SER A 102 -9.75 1.36 15.72
N ALA A 103 -9.26 0.17 16.07
CA ALA A 103 -8.95 -0.84 15.06
C ALA A 103 -10.28 -1.43 14.55
N ASP A 104 -10.49 -1.44 13.24
CA ASP A 104 -11.68 -1.99 12.59
C ASP A 104 -11.26 -3.02 11.55
N PRO A 105 -11.67 -4.30 11.66
CA PRO A 105 -11.39 -5.32 10.65
C PRO A 105 -11.77 -4.92 9.22
N LYS A 106 -12.71 -3.98 9.04
CA LYS A 106 -13.08 -3.45 7.72
C LYS A 106 -12.02 -2.53 7.12
N ASP A 107 -11.17 -1.88 7.93
CA ASP A 107 -10.01 -1.13 7.45
C ASP A 107 -8.97 -2.08 6.86
N PHE A 108 -8.67 -3.18 7.57
CA PHE A 108 -7.81 -4.24 7.03
C PHE A 108 -8.35 -4.83 5.71
N LEU A 109 -9.67 -4.98 5.60
CA LEU A 109 -10.29 -5.42 4.35
C LEU A 109 -10.07 -4.42 3.21
N ALA A 110 -10.23 -3.12 3.48
CA ALA A 110 -9.96 -2.07 2.50
C ALA A 110 -8.48 -2.09 2.04
N ASP A 111 -7.56 -2.24 2.99
CA ASP A 111 -6.12 -2.38 2.70
C ASP A 111 -5.83 -3.63 1.86
N GLY A 112 -6.44 -4.77 2.22
CA GLY A 112 -6.30 -6.02 1.50
C GLY A 112 -6.80 -5.95 0.06
N ILE A 113 -7.96 -5.31 -0.17
CA ILE A 113 -8.49 -5.08 -1.53
C ILE A 113 -7.55 -4.17 -2.32
N ALA A 114 -7.04 -3.10 -1.71
CA ALA A 114 -6.09 -2.20 -2.37
C ALA A 114 -4.81 -2.93 -2.80
N LEU A 115 -4.24 -3.74 -1.91
CA LEU A 115 -3.05 -4.56 -2.18
C LEU A 115 -3.31 -5.59 -3.26
N LEU A 116 -4.47 -6.26 -3.25
CA LEU A 116 -4.82 -7.25 -4.26
C LEU A 116 -4.94 -6.61 -5.65
N VAL A 117 -5.71 -5.52 -5.76
CA VAL A 117 -5.95 -4.82 -7.03
C VAL A 117 -4.64 -4.27 -7.60
N SER A 118 -3.86 -3.56 -6.79
CA SER A 118 -2.57 -3.01 -7.23
C SER A 118 -1.56 -4.11 -7.61
N SER A 119 -1.53 -5.22 -6.88
CA SER A 119 -0.69 -6.38 -7.22
C SER A 119 -1.07 -7.01 -8.55
N ILE A 120 -2.37 -7.18 -8.83
CA ILE A 120 -2.85 -7.68 -10.13
C ILE A 120 -2.43 -6.74 -11.25
N ILE A 121 -2.58 -5.42 -11.07
CA ILE A 121 -2.17 -4.44 -12.07
C ILE A 121 -0.66 -4.52 -12.34
N VAL A 122 0.16 -4.58 -11.28
CA VAL A 122 1.62 -4.72 -11.40
C VAL A 122 2.00 -6.01 -12.13
N LEU A 123 1.33 -7.13 -11.84
CA LEU A 123 1.56 -8.39 -12.55
C LEU A 123 1.23 -8.25 -14.04
N CYS A 124 0.09 -7.66 -14.38
CA CYS A 124 -0.30 -7.40 -15.77
C CYS A 124 0.72 -6.51 -16.50
N ILE A 125 1.21 -5.45 -15.84
CA ILE A 125 2.24 -4.56 -16.39
C ILE A 125 3.53 -5.34 -16.66
N ASP A 126 4.00 -6.14 -15.70
CA ASP A 126 5.25 -6.88 -15.85
C ASP A 126 5.15 -7.95 -16.94
N LEU A 127 4.01 -8.66 -17.01
CA LEU A 127 3.74 -9.64 -18.06
C LEU A 127 3.60 -8.99 -19.44
N TYR A 128 3.04 -7.79 -19.54
CA TYR A 128 2.96 -7.05 -20.80
C TYR A 128 4.35 -6.61 -21.29
N LYS A 129 5.24 -6.16 -20.39
CA LYS A 129 6.64 -5.81 -20.70
C LYS A 129 7.53 -6.99 -21.09
N GLN A 130 7.06 -8.22 -20.85
CA GLN A 130 7.77 -9.45 -21.20
C GLN A 130 7.51 -9.94 -22.63
N LYS A 131 6.47 -9.41 -23.28
CA LYS A 131 6.19 -9.63 -24.70
C LYS A 131 7.11 -8.76 -25.55
#